data_AF-A0ABD0Q9W6-F1
#
_entry.id   AF-A0ABD0Q9W6-F1
#
_cell.length_a   1.000
_cell.length_b   1.000
_cell.length_c   1.000
_cell.angle_alpha   90.00
_cell.angle_beta   90.00
_cell.angle_gamma   90.00
#
_symmetry.space_group_name_H-M   'P 1'
#
loop_
_entity.id
_entity.type
_entity.pdbx_description
1 polymer ?
#
loop_
_entity_poly.entity_id
_entity_poly.type
_entity_poly.pdbx_seq_one_letter_code
_entity_poly.pdbx_strand_id
1 'polypeptide(L)' 'DWSPIELNPGLPPERADVVIVGGGVVGWSIAYWLKRKERVRDGLRVLVVEKDPT' A
#
# COMPACT_ATOMS: atom_id res chain seq x y z
N ASP A 1 12.00 19.46 18.87
CA ASP A 1 11.80 18.93 17.51
C ASP A 1 11.18 17.55 17.58
N TRP A 2 9.94 17.42 17.14
CA TRP A 2 9.21 16.15 17.09
C TRP A 2 9.29 15.59 15.67
N SER A 3 9.67 14.32 15.53
CA SER A 3 9.70 13.57 14.28
C SER A 3 8.75 12.38 14.45
N PRO A 4 7.57 12.37 13.79
CA PRO A 4 6.59 11.28 13.93
C PRO A 4 7.06 9.94 13.34
N ILE A 5 8.14 9.96 12.55
CA ILE A 5 8.52 8.84 11.71
C ILE A 5 9.68 8.12 12.40
N GLU A 6 9.34 7.12 13.21
CA GLU A 6 10.31 6.11 13.59
C GLU A 6 10.66 5.31 12.33
N LEU A 7 11.92 5.37 11.91
CA LEU A 7 12.46 4.58 10.80
C LEU A 7 12.48 3.10 11.20
N ASN A 8 11.35 2.41 11.04
CA ASN A 8 11.24 0.98 11.24
C ASN A 8 11.33 0.22 9.89
N PRO A 9 11.70 -1.08 9.89
CA PRO A 9 11.81 -1.89 8.67
C PRO A 9 10.49 -2.12 7.92
N GLY A 10 9.35 -1.85 8.55
CA GLY A 10 8.00 -1.94 7.99
C GLY A 10 7.46 -0.62 7.43
N LEU A 11 8.31 0.40 7.27
CA LEU A 11 7.87 1.62 6.63
C LEU A 11 7.41 1.34 5.19
N PRO A 12 6.26 1.92 4.78
CA PRO A 12 5.82 1.81 3.42
C PRO A 12 6.86 2.41 2.45
N PRO A 13 6.86 1.98 1.17
CA PRO A 13 7.78 2.51 0.19
C PRO A 13 7.66 4.03 0.09
N GLU A 14 8.77 4.70 -0.21
CA GLU A 14 8.84 6.17 -0.33
C GLU A 14 7.79 6.75 -1.30
N ARG A 15 7.40 5.96 -2.32
CA ARG A 15 6.39 6.34 -3.29
C ARG A 15 5.39 5.21 -3.56
N ALA A 16 4.11 5.58 -3.51
CA ALA A 16 2.99 4.80 -4.01
C ALA A 16 2.13 5.69 -4.91
N ASP A 17 1.60 5.11 -5.98
CA ASP A 17 0.67 5.79 -6.88
C ASP A 17 -0.76 5.71 -6.32
N VAL A 18 -1.08 4.60 -5.65
CA VAL A 18 -2.36 4.36 -4.99
C VAL A 18 -2.12 3.77 -3.61
N VAL A 19 -2.72 4.37 -2.58
CA VAL A 19 -2.75 3.84 -1.22
C VAL A 19 -4.17 3.39 -0.88
N ILE A 20 -4.31 2.14 -0.48
CA ILE A 20 -5.57 1.51 -0.05
C ILE A 20 -5.50 1.32 1.45
N VAL A 21 -6.43 1.91 2.21
CA VAL A 21 -6.50 1.76 3.67
C VAL A 21 -7.55 0.69 4.00
N GLY A 22 -7.13 -0.35 4.71
CA GLY A 22 -7.91 -1.54 5.05
C GLY A 22 -7.65 -2.70 4.07
N GLY A 23 -6.90 -3.71 4.51
CA GLY A 23 -6.54 -4.91 3.74
C GLY A 23 -7.50 -6.08 3.92
N GLY A 24 -8.76 -5.82 4.25
CA GLY A 24 -9.81 -6.84 4.19
C GLY A 24 -10.14 -7.27 2.75
N VAL A 25 -11.16 -8.12 2.59
CA VAL A 25 -11.58 -8.67 1.28
C VAL A 25 -11.78 -7.58 0.21
N VAL A 26 -12.38 -6.45 0.61
CA VAL A 26 -12.62 -5.32 -0.30
C VAL A 26 -11.30 -4.66 -0.74
N GLY A 27 -10.40 -4.36 0.20
CA GLY A 27 -9.11 -3.74 -0.11
C GLY A 27 -8.24 -4.59 -1.03
N TRP A 28 -8.18 -5.90 -0.77
CA TRP A 28 -7.47 -6.83 -1.64
C TRP A 28 -8.11 -6.98 -3.01
N SER A 29 -9.45 -6.96 -3.10
CA SER A 29 -10.15 -7.01 -4.39
C SER A 29 -9.78 -5.81 -5.27
N ILE A 30 -9.70 -4.62 -4.67
CA ILE A 30 -9.27 -3.40 -5.37
C ILE A 30 -7.82 -3.53 -5.82
N ALA A 31 -6.90 -3.91 -4.92
CA ALA A 31 -5.48 -4.09 -5.23
C ALA A 31 -5.27 -5.09 -6.37
N TYR A 32 -5.99 -6.23 -6.31
CA TYR A 32 -5.97 -7.26 -7.34
C TYR A 32 -6.38 -6.73 -8.71
N TRP A 33 -7.52 -6.02 -8.79
CA TRP A 33 -8.01 -5.53 -10.08
C TRP A 33 -7.18 -4.38 -10.64
N LEU A 34 -6.60 -3.52 -9.79
CA LEU A 34 -5.64 -2.51 -10.22
C LEU A 34 -4.41 -3.14 -10.84
N LYS A 35 -3.83 -4.14 -10.18
CA LYS A 35 -2.69 -4.89 -10.71
C LYS A 35 -3.03 -5.72 -11.94
N ARG A 36 -4.23 -6.30 -12.01
CA ARG A 36 -4.67 -7.07 -13.20
C ARG A 36 -4.92 -6.20 -14.43
N LYS A 37 -5.27 -4.92 -14.24
CA LYS A 37 -5.49 -3.94 -15.33
C LYS A 37 -4.21 -3.19 -15.73
N GLU A 38 -3.12 -3.39 -14.99
CA GLU A 38 -1.82 -2.81 -15.27
C GLU A 38 -1.33 -3.25 -16.67
N ARG A 39 -1.09 -2.28 -17.56
CA ARG A 39 -0.71 -2.54 -18.96
C ARG A 39 0.78 -2.83 -19.16
N VAL A 40 1.60 -2.34 -18.24
CA VAL A 40 3.06 -2.46 -18.25
C VAL A 40 3.47 -2.95 -16.88
N ARG A 41 4.26 -4.02 -16.83
CA ARG A 41 4.78 -4.56 -15.58
C ARG A 41 5.44 -3.45 -14.76
N ASP A 42 5.04 -3.34 -13.48
CA ASP A 42 5.54 -2.35 -12.53
C ASP A 42 5.24 -0.88 -12.88
N GLY A 43 4.29 -0.62 -13.78
CA GLY A 43 3.78 0.71 -14.13
C GLY A 43 2.79 1.31 -13.12
N LEU A 44 2.33 0.55 -12.12
CA LEU A 44 1.45 1.02 -11.05
C LEU A 44 1.87 0.47 -9.68
N ARG A 45 2.27 1.35 -8.77
CA ARG A 45 2.63 1.02 -7.38
C ARG A 45 1.42 1.16 -6.47
N VAL A 46 0.84 0.02 -6.09
CA VAL A 46 -0.28 -0.05 -5.16
C VAL A 46 0.24 -0.48 -3.78
N LEU A 47 -0.07 0.32 -2.77
CA LEU A 47 0.23 0.04 -1.37
C LEU A 47 -1.08 -0.23 -0.62
N VAL A 48 -1.19 -1.38 0.04
CA VAL A 48 -2.29 -1.67 0.96
C VAL A 48 -1.77 -1.50 2.37
N VAL A 49 -2.43 -0.64 3.16
CA VAL A 49 -2.10 -0.38 4.56
C VAL A 49 -3.25 -0.90 5.40
N GLU A 50 -2.95 -1.76 6.36
CA GLU A 50 -3.91 -2.20 7.37
C GLU A 50 -3.38 -1.85 8.76
N LYS A 51 -4.30 -1.61 9.69
CA LYS A 51 -3.92 -1.41 11.08
C LYS A 51 -3.27 -2.70 11.58
N ASP A 52 -2.14 -2.57 12.28
CA ASP A 52 -1.55 -3.69 12.99
C ASP A 52 -2.62 -4.31 13.92
N PRO A 53 -2.90 -5.61 13.81
CA PRO A 53 -3.84 -6.28 14.71
C PRO A 53 -3.34 -6.37 16.15
N THR A 54 -2.08 -5.99 16.42
CA THR A 54 -1.44 -5.97 17.73
C THR A 54 -1.19 -4.58 18.27
#